data_AF-Q3MJT1-F1
#
_entry.id   AF-Q3MJT1-F1
#
_cell.length_a   1.000
_cell.length_b   1.000
_cell.length_c   1.000
_cell.angle_alpha   90.00
_cell.angle_beta   90.00
_cell.angle_gamma   90.00
#
_symmetry.space_group_name_H-M   'P 1'
#
loop_
_entity.id
_entity.type
_entity.pdbx_description
1 polymer ?
#
loop_
_entity_poly.entity_id
_entity_poly.type
_entity_poly.pdbx_seq_one_letter_code
_entity_poly.pdbx_strand_id
1 'polypeptide(L)'
;HISRNASALIRRLCAQNPAERLGYGRCGIIDIKQNKYFQGFDWIGLHRGTLTAPIQPVILGPDDTTNFDKYPKQNEVPPDETSGWDIDF
;
A
#
# COMPACT_ATOMS: atom_id res chain seq x y z
N HIS A 1 3.19 -19.35 -9.03
CA HIS A 1 4.46 -19.79 -8.39
C HIS A 1 4.97 -18.66 -7.49
N ILE A 2 5.34 -18.92 -6.24
CA ILE A 2 5.84 -17.91 -5.28
C ILE A 2 7.32 -18.20 -5.01
N SER A 3 8.20 -17.18 -5.09
CA SER A 3 9.63 -17.38 -4.84
C SER A 3 9.91 -17.79 -3.39
N ARG A 4 11.01 -18.51 -3.15
CA ARG A 4 11.38 -18.95 -1.80
C ARG A 4 11.52 -17.78 -0.83
N ASN A 5 12.13 -16.68 -1.26
CA ASN A 5 12.29 -15.48 -0.44
C ASN A 5 10.95 -14.80 -0.15
N ALA A 6 10.04 -14.73 -1.13
CA ALA A 6 8.69 -14.19 -0.93
C ALA A 6 7.89 -15.04 0.06
N SER A 7 7.90 -16.36 -0.12
CA SER A 7 7.22 -17.30 0.79
C SER A 7 7.76 -17.23 2.22
N ALA A 8 9.08 -17.06 2.39
CA ALA A 8 9.68 -16.87 3.70
C ALA A 8 9.30 -15.53 4.34
N LEU A 9 9.28 -14.44 3.56
CA LEU A 9 8.83 -13.13 4.01
C LEU A 9 7.36 -13.19 4.48
N ILE A 10 6.46 -13.72 3.65
CA ILE A 10 5.02 -13.86 3.97
C ILE A 10 4.84 -14.63 5.27
N ARG A 11 5.52 -15.78 5.45
CA ARG A 11 5.42 -16.58 6.68
C ARG A 11 5.84 -15.81 7.93
N ARG A 12 6.89 -14.98 7.85
CA ARG A 12 7.36 -14.18 8.99
C ARG A 12 6.46 -12.97 9.27
N LEU A 13 5.87 -12.35 8.25
CA LEU A 13 4.89 -11.28 8.43
C LEU A 13 3.60 -11.82 9.06
N CYS A 14 3.17 -13.01 8.64
CA CYS A 14 1.97 -13.68 9.11
C CYS A 14 2.24 -14.68 10.26
N ALA A 15 3.19 -14.38 11.15
CA ALA A 15 3.38 -15.19 12.35
C ALA A 15 2.09 -15.19 13.20
N GLN A 16 1.75 -16.37 13.75
CA GLN A 16 0.53 -16.57 14.56
C GLN A 16 0.55 -15.66 15.79
N ASN A 17 1.66 -15.67 16.52
CA ASN A 17 1.90 -14.74 17.62
C ASN A 17 2.25 -13.34 17.06
N PRO A 18 1.46 -12.29 17.36
CA PRO A 18 1.76 -10.93 16.90
C PRO A 18 3.15 -10.44 17.31
N ALA A 19 3.65 -10.86 18.48
CA ALA A 19 4.96 -10.44 18.97
C ALA A 19 6.14 -11.02 18.17
N GLU A 20 5.90 -12.08 17.38
CA GLU A 20 6.89 -12.72 16.51
C GLU A 20 6.81 -12.24 15.06
N ARG A 21 5.80 -11.42 14.72
CA ARG A 21 5.66 -10.90 13.37
C ARG A 21 6.86 -10.03 13.03
N LEU A 22 7.41 -10.26 11.84
CA LEU A 22 8.49 -9.44 11.31
C LEU A 22 8.05 -7.98 11.30
N GLY A 23 8.84 -7.11 11.94
CA GLY A 23 8.50 -5.70 12.12
C GLY A 23 7.94 -5.32 13.50
N TYR A 24 7.66 -6.28 14.37
CA TYR A 24 7.28 -6.01 15.77
C TYR A 24 8.48 -5.77 16.69
N GLY A 25 9.63 -6.42 16.40
CA GLY A 25 10.84 -6.33 17.22
C GLY A 25 11.45 -4.92 17.28
N ARG A 26 12.54 -4.77 18.04
CA ARG A 26 13.18 -3.46 18.33
C ARG A 26 13.57 -2.65 17.08
N CYS A 27 13.90 -3.33 15.99
CA CYS A 27 14.29 -2.70 14.72
C CYS A 27 13.08 -2.31 13.85
N GLY A 28 11.88 -2.77 14.20
CA GLY A 28 10.63 -2.43 13.52
C GLY A 28 10.69 -2.67 12.01
N ILE A 29 10.27 -1.66 11.25
CA ILE A 29 10.27 -1.68 9.78
C ILE A 29 11.65 -1.94 9.15
N ILE A 30 12.76 -1.70 9.87
CA ILE A 30 14.11 -1.94 9.36
C ILE A 30 14.31 -3.45 9.07
N ASP A 31 13.78 -4.34 9.92
CA ASP A 31 13.88 -5.78 9.71
C ASP A 31 13.12 -6.25 8.45
N ILE A 32 12.04 -5.55 8.09
CA ILE A 32 11.31 -5.81 6.85
C ILE A 32 12.15 -5.34 5.65
N LYS A 33 12.68 -4.11 5.69
CA LYS A 33 13.49 -3.54 4.61
C LYS A 33 14.77 -4.34 4.32
N GLN A 34 15.36 -4.96 5.34
CA GLN A 34 16.57 -5.77 5.24
C GLN A 34 16.31 -7.25 4.90
N ASN A 35 15.05 -7.66 4.73
CA ASN A 35 14.73 -9.04 4.36
C ASN A 35 15.30 -9.41 2.98
N LYS A 36 15.76 -10.66 2.81
CA LYS A 36 16.31 -11.19 1.54
C LYS A 36 15.39 -11.03 0.34
N TYR A 37 14.07 -10.93 0.54
CA TYR A 37 13.15 -10.63 -0.55
C TYR A 37 13.40 -9.27 -1.20
N PHE A 38 13.85 -8.29 -0.41
CA PHE A 38 14.16 -6.93 -0.86
C PHE A 38 15.67 -6.72 -1.13
N GLN A 39 16.45 -7.80 -1.25
CA GLN A 39 17.86 -7.68 -1.58
C GLN A 39 18.03 -6.99 -2.95
N GLY A 40 18.75 -5.87 -2.97
CA GLY A 40 18.95 -5.05 -4.17
C GLY A 40 17.82 -4.05 -4.46
N PHE A 41 16.78 -3.99 -3.63
CA PHE A 41 15.73 -2.98 -3.76
C PHE A 41 16.22 -1.60 -3.29
N ASP A 42 16.11 -0.58 -4.13
CA ASP A 42 16.54 0.78 -3.81
C ASP A 42 15.46 1.53 -3.01
N TRP A 43 15.53 1.40 -1.69
CA TRP A 43 14.65 2.12 -0.76
C TRP A 43 14.82 3.64 -0.80
N ILE A 44 16.01 4.14 -1.13
CA ILE A 44 16.28 5.58 -1.19
C ILE A 44 15.67 6.14 -2.48
N GLY A 45 15.87 5.46 -3.60
CA GLY A 45 15.26 5.82 -4.88
C GLY A 45 13.74 5.76 -4.85
N LEU A 46 13.17 4.77 -4.16
CA LEU A 46 11.72 4.74 -3.89
C LEU A 46 11.27 6.01 -3.14
N HIS A 47 11.95 6.35 -2.03
CA HIS A 47 11.59 7.51 -1.22
C HIS A 47 11.74 8.84 -1.97
N ARG A 48 12.74 8.95 -2.85
CA ARG A 48 12.99 10.13 -3.68
C ARG A 48 12.16 10.18 -4.97
N GLY A 49 11.40 9.13 -5.28
CA GLY A 49 10.67 9.02 -6.54
C GLY A 49 11.55 8.84 -7.78
N THR A 50 12.80 8.40 -7.62
CA THR A 50 13.73 8.17 -8.75
C THR A 50 13.71 6.72 -9.24
N LEU A 51 13.09 5.81 -8.48
CA LEU A 51 12.91 4.43 -8.89
C LEU A 51 11.79 4.33 -9.94
N THR A 52 12.11 3.80 -11.12
CA THR A 52 11.11 3.57 -12.17
C THR A 52 10.08 2.54 -11.71
N ALA A 53 8.80 2.94 -11.72
CA ALA A 53 7.70 2.03 -11.40
C ALA A 53 7.62 0.89 -12.44
N PRO A 54 7.31 -0.35 -12.03
CA PRO A 54 7.19 -1.49 -12.94
C PRO A 54 5.99 -1.37 -13.90
N ILE A 55 4.98 -0.57 -13.51
CA ILE A 55 3.81 -0.24 -14.32
C ILE A 55 3.69 1.27 -14.34
N GLN A 56 3.69 1.85 -15.54
CA GLN A 56 3.50 3.27 -15.77
C GLN A 56 2.14 3.46 -16.47
N PRO A 57 1.09 3.89 -15.76
CA PRO A 57 -0.20 4.13 -16.38
C PRO A 57 -0.11 5.28 -17.38
N VAL A 58 -0.90 5.20 -18.44
CA VAL A 58 -1.07 6.32 -19.37
C VAL A 58 -2.04 7.32 -18.73
N ILE A 59 -1.62 8.57 -18.66
CA ILE A 59 -2.43 9.68 -18.12
C ILE A 59 -2.40 10.81 -19.14
N LEU A 60 -3.55 11.13 -19.72
CA LEU A 60 -3.69 12.14 -20.78
C LEU A 60 -3.82 13.57 -20.22
N GLY A 61 -4.19 13.71 -18.95
CA GLY A 61 -4.38 15.00 -18.29
C GLY A 61 -4.96 14.84 -16.87
N PRO A 62 -5.18 15.96 -16.15
CA PRO A 62 -5.68 15.93 -14.78
C PRO A 62 -7.10 15.36 -14.65
N ASP A 63 -7.92 15.44 -15.71
CA ASP A 63 -9.31 14.95 -15.73
C ASP A 63 -9.45 13.54 -16.35
N ASP A 64 -8.32 12.87 -16.64
CA ASP A 64 -8.33 11.54 -17.26
C ASP A 64 -8.77 10.47 -16.26
N THR A 65 -9.95 9.87 -16.53
CA THR A 65 -10.54 8.79 -15.72
C THR A 65 -10.39 7.41 -16.36
N THR A 66 -9.58 7.25 -17.41
CA THR A 66 -9.45 6.00 -18.19
C THR A 66 -8.85 4.83 -17.42
N ASN A 67 -8.12 5.11 -16.33
CA ASN A 67 -7.58 4.09 -15.42
C ASN A 67 -8.58 3.66 -14.33
N PHE A 68 -9.83 4.14 -14.39
CA PHE A 68 -10.91 3.80 -13.46
C PHE A 68 -12.09 3.15 -14.20
N ASP A 69 -12.89 2.39 -13.45
CA ASP A 69 -14.15 1.85 -13.96
C ASP A 69 -15.18 2.97 -14.17
N LYS A 70 -16.10 2.75 -15.11
CA LYS A 70 -17.21 3.68 -15.38
C LYS A 70 -18.41 3.33 -14.52
N TYR A 71 -18.86 4.30 -13.73
CA TYR A 71 -20.07 4.18 -12.92
C TYR A 71 -21.15 5.13 -13.41
N PRO A 72 -22.45 4.76 -13.28
CA PRO A 72 -23.54 5.69 -13.52
C PRO A 72 -23.50 6.83 -12.49
N LYS A 73 -24.04 8.00 -12.87
CA LYS A 73 -24.21 9.10 -11.93
C LYS A 73 -25.21 8.71 -10.84
N GLN A 74 -24.81 8.81 -9.58
CA GLN A 74 -25.72 8.70 -8.45
C GLN A 74 -26.41 10.06 -8.25
N ASN A 75 -27.74 10.07 -8.27
CA ASN A 75 -28.55 11.28 -8.11
C ASN A 75 -29.31 11.30 -6.78
N GLU A 76 -29.03 10.35 -5.90
CA GLU A 76 -29.68 10.23 -4.59
C GLU A 76 -29.01 11.19 -3.60
N VAL A 77 -29.82 12.01 -2.95
CA VAL A 77 -29.38 12.86 -1.84
C VAL A 77 -29.62 12.09 -0.54
N PRO A 78 -28.58 11.82 0.26
CA PRO A 78 -28.76 11.19 1.57
C PRO A 78 -29.56 12.12 2.50
N PRO A 79 -30.24 11.59 3.53
CA PRO A 79 -30.89 12.41 4.55
C PRO A 79 -29.86 13.23 5.34
N ASP A 80 -30.30 14.33 5.93
CA ASP A 80 -29.46 15.15 6.81
C ASP A 80 -28.97 14.32 8.01
N GLU A 81 -27.66 14.31 8.22
CA GLU A 81 -27.00 13.70 9.38
C GLU A 81 -26.54 14.81 10.31
N THR A 82 -27.21 14.95 11.46
CA THR A 82 -27.01 16.07 12.39
C THR A 82 -26.48 15.63 13.74
N SER A 83 -25.97 14.41 13.88
CA SER A 83 -25.42 13.92 15.15
C SER A 83 -24.11 14.60 15.55
N GLY A 84 -23.43 15.26 14.61
CA GLY A 84 -22.19 16.02 14.86
C GLY A 84 -20.95 15.15 15.03
N TRP A 85 -20.96 13.90 14.55
CA TRP A 85 -19.77 13.02 14.53
C TRP A 85 -18.64 13.59 13.65
N ASP A 86 -19.00 14.49 12.74
CA ASP A 86 -18.20 15.15 11.71
C ASP A 86 -17.96 16.64 12.01
N ILE A 87 -18.08 17.08 13.27
CA ILE A 87 -17.90 18.49 13.64
C ILE A 87 -16.52 19.08 13.27
N ASP A 88 -15.50 18.21 13.17
CA ASP A 88 -14.11 18.56 12.83
C ASP A 88 -13.70 18.06 11.42
N PHE A 89 -14.65 17.62 10.58
CA PHE A 89 -14.36 17.10 9.23
C PHE A 89 -14.00 18.21 8.22
#